data_AF-A0A358DHS3-F1
#
_entry.id   AF-A0A358DHS3-F1
#
_cell.length_a   1.000
_cell.length_b   1.000
_cell.length_c   1.000
_cell.angle_alpha   90.00
_cell.angle_beta   90.00
_cell.angle_gamma   90.00
#
_symmetry.space_group_name_H-M   'P 1'
#
loop_
_entity.id
_entity.type
_entity.pdbx_description
1 polymer ?
#
loop_
_entity_poly.entity_id
_entity_poly.type
_entity_poly.pdbx_seq_one_letter_code
_entity_poly.pdbx_strand_id
1 'polypeptide(L)'
;YNTPYDKLVWDVGHQAYGHKILTGRRDVFHTNRKLGGLSGFTNPQESIYDTFVAGHASTSISAALGMAVAASLNGEEDRHVVAIIGDGAMTGGLAYEGLNNACSQPNNLLIILNDNDMSIDSNVGGIKDYLVKMTTSSKYNKMRNRVYQSFKSKNLISEEKKNIVLRFNNSIKSLITQQQNMFEGFNIRYFGPVDGHDLPGLIRVLHNIRDMKGPRLLHIKTVKGKGFKPAEKAATIWHAPGLFDKETGERIVRKRIDQPQLYQDVFGHTLVELAEENQKIVGITPAMPTGCSMTYMMQKLP
;
A
#
# COMPACT_ATOMS: atom_id res chain seq x y z
N TYR A 1 -2.22 18.70 -0.82
CA TYR A 1 -2.84 18.53 -2.13
C TYR A 1 -4.18 19.24 -2.12
N ASN A 2 -4.56 19.83 -3.24
CA ASN A 2 -5.77 20.60 -3.47
C ASN A 2 -6.77 19.78 -4.30
N THR A 3 -7.36 18.74 -3.71
CA THR A 3 -8.39 17.93 -4.39
C THR A 3 -9.71 18.72 -4.47
N PRO A 4 -10.49 18.64 -5.57
CA PRO A 4 -10.42 17.66 -6.66
C PRO A 4 -9.54 18.08 -7.85
N TYR A 5 -8.87 19.24 -7.78
CA TYR A 5 -7.94 19.66 -8.83
C TYR A 5 -6.79 18.67 -8.94
N ASP A 6 -6.08 18.48 -7.82
CA ASP A 6 -5.12 17.38 -7.65
C ASP A 6 -5.85 16.03 -7.66
N LYS A 7 -5.17 15.01 -8.20
CA LYS A 7 -5.72 13.68 -8.40
C LYS A 7 -5.09 12.67 -7.45
N LEU A 8 -5.92 12.00 -6.66
CA LEU A 8 -5.52 10.91 -5.77
C LEU A 8 -6.14 9.61 -6.31
N VAL A 9 -5.29 8.68 -6.71
CA VAL A 9 -5.68 7.38 -7.25
C VAL A 9 -5.36 6.30 -6.22
N TRP A 10 -6.40 5.74 -5.62
CA TRP A 10 -6.28 4.69 -4.61
C TRP A 10 -6.31 3.30 -5.26
N ASP A 11 -5.24 2.52 -5.11
CA ASP A 11 -5.22 1.14 -5.59
C ASP A 11 -6.17 0.25 -4.79
N VAL A 12 -6.99 -0.60 -5.42
CA VAL A 12 -8.12 -1.35 -4.82
C VAL A 12 -9.22 -0.46 -4.21
N GLY A 13 -8.88 0.56 -3.43
CA GLY A 13 -9.80 1.54 -2.83
C GLY A 13 -10.33 1.16 -1.44
N HIS A 14 -10.07 -0.06 -0.96
CA HIS A 14 -10.55 -0.56 0.34
C HIS A 14 -9.96 0.19 1.55
N GLN A 15 -8.80 0.80 1.38
CA GLN A 15 -8.09 1.63 2.36
C GLN A 15 -8.52 3.11 2.35
N ALA A 16 -9.42 3.51 1.44
CA ALA A 16 -9.80 4.90 1.21
C ALA A 16 -10.99 5.38 2.09
N TYR A 17 -11.34 4.67 3.15
CA TYR A 17 -12.47 5.06 4.02
C TYR A 17 -12.24 6.42 4.70
N GLY A 18 -11.02 6.69 5.17
CA GLY A 18 -10.65 8.00 5.70
C GLY A 18 -10.80 9.11 4.66
N HIS A 19 -10.40 8.84 3.41
CA HIS A 19 -10.61 9.74 2.27
C HIS A 19 -12.10 10.04 2.06
N LYS A 20 -12.97 9.02 2.04
CA LYS A 20 -14.43 9.23 1.90
C LYS A 20 -15.00 10.11 3.02
N ILE A 21 -14.64 9.81 4.26
CA ILE A 21 -15.10 10.57 5.44
C ILE A 21 -14.68 12.04 5.35
N LEU A 22 -13.42 12.31 4.96
CA LEU A 22 -12.87 13.67 4.85
C LEU A 22 -13.39 14.46 3.64
N THR A 23 -14.04 13.80 2.68
CA THR A 23 -14.52 14.40 1.42
C THR A 23 -16.04 14.44 1.34
N GLY A 24 -16.68 14.81 2.46
CA GLY A 24 -18.11 15.12 2.53
C GLY A 24 -19.05 13.93 2.70
N ARG A 25 -18.54 12.70 2.88
CA ARG A 25 -19.38 11.48 2.99
C ARG A 25 -19.47 10.92 4.42
N ARG A 26 -19.06 11.68 5.44
CA ARG A 26 -19.09 11.25 6.85
C ARG A 26 -20.49 10.84 7.31
N ASP A 27 -21.51 11.67 7.07
CA ASP A 27 -22.85 11.47 7.64
C ASP A 27 -23.57 10.26 7.03
N VAL A 28 -23.27 9.95 5.77
CA VAL A 28 -23.80 8.79 5.04
C VAL A 28 -22.89 7.56 5.09
N PHE A 29 -21.75 7.62 5.79
CA PHE A 29 -20.75 6.54 5.78
C PHE A 29 -21.28 5.20 6.36
N HIS A 30 -22.27 5.27 7.25
CA HIS A 30 -22.95 4.10 7.81
C HIS A 30 -23.73 3.27 6.76
N THR A 31 -23.87 3.77 5.53
CA THR A 31 -24.46 3.07 4.38
C THR A 31 -23.45 2.30 3.52
N ASN A 32 -22.15 2.42 3.83
CA ASN A 32 -21.08 1.80 3.04
C ASN A 32 -21.31 0.28 2.82
N ARG A 33 -21.20 -0.15 1.55
CA ARG A 33 -21.44 -1.52 1.07
C ARG A 33 -22.86 -2.05 1.26
N LYS A 34 -23.84 -1.17 1.49
CA LYS A 34 -25.27 -1.52 1.44
C LYS A 34 -25.85 -1.20 0.06
N LEU A 35 -26.88 -1.96 -0.33
CA LEU A 35 -27.62 -1.66 -1.56
C LEU A 35 -28.17 -0.23 -1.50
N GLY A 36 -27.90 0.57 -2.54
CA GLY A 36 -28.27 1.99 -2.60
C GLY A 36 -27.44 2.92 -1.71
N GLY A 37 -26.40 2.41 -1.03
CA GLY A 37 -25.47 3.20 -0.22
C GLY A 37 -24.13 3.47 -0.91
N LEU A 38 -23.14 3.93 -0.14
CA LEU A 38 -21.78 4.15 -0.66
C LEU A 38 -21.12 2.84 -1.12
N SER A 39 -20.32 2.92 -2.18
CA SER A 39 -19.44 1.86 -2.61
C SER A 39 -18.35 1.59 -1.57
N GLY A 40 -17.93 0.32 -1.44
CA GLY A 40 -16.77 -0.05 -0.63
C GLY A 40 -15.42 0.39 -1.21
N PHE A 41 -15.41 0.92 -2.42
CA PHE A 41 -14.22 1.37 -3.14
C PHE A 41 -14.42 2.80 -3.67
N THR A 42 -13.36 3.46 -4.11
CA THR A 42 -13.49 4.78 -4.75
C THR A 42 -14.25 4.66 -6.07
N ASN A 43 -15.20 5.57 -6.30
CA ASN A 43 -16.02 5.60 -7.50
C ASN A 43 -16.25 7.06 -7.96
N PRO A 44 -15.79 7.46 -9.15
CA PRO A 44 -16.00 8.81 -9.68
C PRO A 44 -17.48 9.21 -9.84
N GLN A 45 -18.39 8.25 -10.01
CA GLN A 45 -19.83 8.52 -10.02
C GLN A 45 -20.39 8.81 -8.62
N GLU A 46 -19.70 8.41 -7.55
CA GLU A 46 -20.09 8.68 -6.17
C GLU A 46 -19.55 10.03 -5.67
N SER A 47 -18.37 10.45 -6.13
CA SER A 47 -17.74 11.68 -5.65
C SER A 47 -16.71 12.23 -6.63
N ILE A 48 -16.69 13.56 -6.78
CA ILE A 48 -15.65 14.30 -7.52
C ILE A 48 -14.22 14.11 -6.96
N TYR A 49 -14.11 13.66 -5.70
CA TYR A 49 -12.84 13.38 -5.04
C TYR A 49 -12.30 11.97 -5.37
N ASP A 50 -13.14 11.10 -5.92
CA ASP A 50 -12.77 9.74 -6.30
C ASP A 50 -12.34 9.76 -7.76
N THR A 51 -11.04 9.65 -8.01
CA THR A 51 -10.50 9.93 -9.34
C THR A 51 -10.59 8.73 -10.30
N PHE A 52 -10.65 7.51 -9.76
CA PHE A 52 -10.64 6.27 -10.54
C PHE A 52 -11.56 5.22 -9.88
N VAL A 53 -12.23 4.42 -10.70
CA VAL A 53 -13.04 3.28 -10.23
C VAL A 53 -12.09 2.19 -9.76
N ALA A 54 -11.99 2.01 -8.44
CA ALA A 54 -11.09 1.01 -7.86
C ALA A 54 -11.82 -0.32 -7.58
N GLY A 55 -11.06 -1.39 -7.43
CA GLY A 55 -11.55 -2.71 -7.05
C GLY A 55 -10.49 -3.79 -7.31
N HIS A 56 -10.04 -3.89 -8.56
CA HIS A 56 -8.88 -4.70 -8.90
C HIS A 56 -7.58 -4.03 -8.40
N ALA A 57 -6.64 -4.85 -7.94
CA ALA A 57 -5.33 -4.41 -7.48
C ALA A 57 -4.39 -4.07 -8.64
N SER A 58 -3.33 -3.32 -8.33
CA SER A 58 -2.20 -3.01 -9.21
C SER A 58 -2.52 -2.08 -10.39
N THR A 59 -3.67 -1.39 -10.35
CA THR A 59 -4.15 -0.52 -11.44
C THR A 59 -3.79 0.95 -11.24
N SER A 60 -3.45 1.37 -10.01
CA SER A 60 -3.35 2.80 -9.67
C SER A 60 -2.21 3.52 -10.38
N ILE A 61 -1.06 2.86 -10.57
CA ILE A 61 0.13 3.52 -11.15
C ILE A 61 -0.13 3.88 -12.61
N SER A 62 -0.64 2.94 -13.41
CA SER A 62 -0.97 3.18 -14.81
C SER A 62 -2.10 4.22 -14.98
N ALA A 63 -3.15 4.14 -14.15
CA ALA A 63 -4.22 5.13 -14.18
C ALA A 63 -3.72 6.54 -13.82
N ALA A 64 -2.91 6.64 -12.76
CA ALA A 64 -2.33 7.91 -12.34
C ALA A 64 -1.31 8.46 -13.36
N LEU A 65 -0.53 7.60 -14.01
CA LEU A 65 0.38 8.01 -15.08
C LEU A 65 -0.39 8.64 -16.24
N GLY A 66 -1.48 8.01 -16.69
CA GLY A 66 -2.32 8.57 -17.75
C GLY A 66 -2.86 9.97 -17.40
N MET A 67 -3.30 10.15 -16.14
CA MET A 67 -3.74 11.46 -15.64
C MET A 67 -2.61 12.49 -15.58
N ALA A 68 -1.40 12.07 -15.17
CA ALA A 68 -0.24 12.95 -15.10
C ALA A 68 0.23 13.41 -16.49
N VAL A 69 0.23 12.49 -17.46
CA VAL A 69 0.55 12.80 -18.86
C VAL A 69 -0.52 13.71 -19.46
N ALA A 70 -1.81 13.43 -19.23
CA ALA A 70 -2.89 14.28 -19.70
C ALA A 70 -2.81 15.71 -19.15
N ALA A 71 -2.51 15.87 -17.85
CA ALA A 71 -2.27 17.17 -17.24
C ALA A 71 -1.12 17.92 -17.93
N SER A 72 0.00 17.23 -18.18
CA SER A 72 1.14 17.81 -18.90
C SER A 72 0.78 18.24 -20.32
N LEU A 73 0.02 17.43 -21.06
CA LEU A 73 -0.41 17.76 -22.43
C LEU A 73 -1.37 18.95 -22.48
N ASN A 74 -2.12 19.18 -21.41
CA ASN A 74 -3.04 20.31 -21.27
C ASN A 74 -2.36 21.58 -20.71
N GLY A 75 -1.05 21.56 -20.44
CA GLY A 75 -0.33 22.68 -19.84
C GLY A 75 -0.62 22.91 -18.34
N GLU A 76 -1.21 21.93 -17.66
CA GLU A 76 -1.54 21.97 -16.22
C GLU A 76 -0.31 21.59 -15.38
N GLU A 77 0.78 22.35 -15.47
CA GLU A 77 2.06 21.99 -14.85
C GLU A 77 2.06 21.98 -13.32
N ASP A 78 1.08 22.63 -12.70
CA ASP A 78 0.87 22.73 -11.25
C ASP A 78 -0.06 21.64 -10.71
N ARG A 79 -0.67 20.81 -11.58
CA ARG A 79 -1.55 19.73 -11.17
C ARG A 79 -0.74 18.55 -10.64
N HIS A 80 -1.04 18.14 -9.41
CA HIS A 80 -0.39 16.98 -8.81
C HIS A 80 -1.24 15.72 -8.96
N VAL A 81 -0.59 14.64 -9.36
CA VAL A 81 -1.20 13.31 -9.46
C VAL A 81 -0.44 12.35 -8.55
N VAL A 82 -1.18 11.64 -7.70
CA VAL A 82 -0.64 10.73 -6.69
C VAL A 82 -1.31 9.36 -6.81
N ALA A 83 -0.50 8.30 -7.01
CA ALA A 83 -0.94 6.92 -6.86
C ALA A 83 -0.65 6.43 -5.44
N ILE A 84 -1.65 5.86 -4.76
CA ILE A 84 -1.50 5.25 -3.44
C ILE A 84 -1.69 3.75 -3.57
N ILE A 85 -0.61 2.99 -3.43
CA ILE A 85 -0.57 1.54 -3.67
C ILE A 85 -0.05 0.79 -2.44
N GLY A 86 -0.65 -0.35 -2.13
CA GLY A 86 -0.20 -1.24 -1.05
C GLY A 86 0.95 -2.15 -1.50
N ASP A 87 1.75 -2.63 -0.55
CA ASP A 87 2.81 -3.62 -0.79
C ASP A 87 2.31 -4.92 -1.42
N GLY A 88 1.10 -5.39 -1.05
CA GLY A 88 0.46 -6.52 -1.71
C GLY A 88 0.14 -6.27 -3.19
N ALA A 89 -0.41 -5.09 -3.51
CA ALA A 89 -0.72 -4.70 -4.88
C ALA A 89 0.54 -4.47 -5.74
N MET A 90 1.68 -4.15 -5.12
CA MET A 90 2.98 -4.07 -5.80
C MET A 90 3.53 -5.44 -6.25
N THR A 91 2.91 -6.56 -5.86
CA THR A 91 3.31 -7.89 -6.38
C THR A 91 2.71 -8.19 -7.74
N GLY A 92 1.66 -7.47 -8.16
CA GLY A 92 1.01 -7.68 -9.44
C GLY A 92 1.82 -7.11 -10.61
N GLY A 93 1.83 -7.83 -11.73
CA GLY A 93 2.58 -7.44 -12.93
C GLY A 93 2.21 -6.06 -13.48
N LEU A 94 0.94 -5.67 -13.40
CA LEU A 94 0.45 -4.35 -13.83
C LEU A 94 1.12 -3.19 -13.07
N ALA A 95 1.49 -3.39 -11.81
CA ALA A 95 2.21 -2.38 -11.06
C ALA A 95 3.61 -2.14 -11.65
N TYR A 96 4.31 -3.22 -12.05
CA TYR A 96 5.63 -3.13 -12.68
C TYR A 96 5.58 -2.55 -14.10
N GLU A 97 4.56 -2.91 -14.86
CA GLU A 97 4.31 -2.26 -16.15
C GLU A 97 4.08 -0.75 -15.97
N GLY A 98 3.24 -0.37 -15.00
CA GLY A 98 3.00 1.02 -14.65
C GLY A 98 4.27 1.76 -14.22
N LEU A 99 5.12 1.14 -13.38
CA LEU A 99 6.42 1.69 -13.00
C LEU A 99 7.33 1.88 -14.21
N ASN A 100 7.47 0.86 -15.06
CA ASN A 100 8.28 0.94 -16.27
C ASN A 100 7.82 2.06 -17.19
N ASN A 101 6.51 2.19 -17.41
CA ASN A 101 5.94 3.23 -18.25
C ASN A 101 6.12 4.62 -17.65
N ALA A 102 5.99 4.76 -16.33
CA ALA A 102 6.21 6.03 -15.62
C ALA A 102 7.64 6.55 -15.75
N CYS A 103 8.59 5.72 -16.17
CA CYS A 103 9.98 6.10 -16.38
C CYS A 103 10.28 6.43 -17.84
N SER A 104 9.49 5.87 -18.75
CA SER A 104 9.64 6.08 -20.20
C SER A 104 9.07 7.42 -20.69
N GLN A 105 8.14 8.01 -19.94
CA GLN A 105 7.45 9.24 -20.31
C GLN A 105 7.74 10.36 -19.30
N PRO A 106 8.07 11.60 -19.72
CA PRO A 106 8.19 12.72 -18.80
C PRO A 106 6.89 12.95 -18.02
N ASN A 107 6.96 12.89 -16.69
CA ASN A 107 5.82 13.13 -15.80
C ASN A 107 6.29 13.53 -14.39
N ASN A 108 5.37 14.03 -13.58
CA ASN A 108 5.62 14.40 -12.18
C ASN A 108 4.85 13.51 -11.19
N LEU A 109 4.58 12.25 -11.57
CA LEU A 109 3.80 11.31 -10.75
C LEU A 109 4.47 11.05 -9.41
N LEU A 110 3.71 11.16 -8.33
CA LEU A 110 4.08 10.63 -7.02
C LEU A 110 3.41 9.27 -6.79
N ILE A 111 4.23 8.27 -6.49
CA ILE A 111 3.77 6.95 -6.06
C ILE A 111 4.01 6.86 -4.55
N ILE A 112 2.95 6.64 -3.77
CA ILE A 112 3.05 6.35 -2.34
C ILE A 112 2.88 4.85 -2.17
N LEU A 113 3.96 4.18 -1.77
CA LEU A 113 3.95 2.78 -1.38
C LEU A 113 3.62 2.68 0.11
N ASN A 114 2.41 2.21 0.42
CA ASN A 114 1.96 1.89 1.76
C ASN A 114 2.31 0.44 2.11
N ASP A 115 3.47 0.25 2.75
CA ASP A 115 3.96 -1.06 3.14
C ASP A 115 3.57 -1.38 4.60
N ASN A 116 2.76 -2.42 4.77
CA ASN A 116 2.39 -2.97 6.07
C ASN A 116 2.75 -4.46 6.22
N ASP A 117 3.66 -4.96 5.38
CA ASP A 117 4.15 -6.34 5.30
C ASP A 117 3.05 -7.41 5.01
N MET A 118 1.85 -7.00 4.56
CA MET A 118 0.66 -7.85 4.43
C MET A 118 -0.14 -7.61 3.13
N SER A 119 -0.65 -8.70 2.54
CA SER A 119 -1.79 -8.69 1.59
C SER A 119 -3.06 -9.02 2.38
N ILE A 120 -4.01 -9.77 1.83
CA ILE A 120 -5.10 -10.40 2.60
C ILE A 120 -4.47 -11.40 3.59
N ASP A 121 -3.69 -12.32 3.03
CA ASP A 121 -2.76 -13.17 3.75
C ASP A 121 -1.34 -12.57 3.75
N SER A 122 -0.41 -13.14 4.50
CA SER A 122 0.98 -12.66 4.51
C SER A 122 1.53 -12.61 3.08
N ASN A 123 2.19 -11.50 2.72
CA ASN A 123 2.83 -11.40 1.41
C ASN A 123 3.80 -12.59 1.21
N VAL A 124 3.97 -13.00 -0.04
CA VAL A 124 4.95 -14.00 -0.46
C VAL A 124 5.77 -13.45 -1.62
N GLY A 125 6.97 -14.01 -1.82
CA GLY A 125 7.82 -13.69 -2.98
C GLY A 125 8.94 -12.68 -2.72
N GLY A 126 9.88 -12.62 -3.65
CA GLY A 126 11.15 -11.91 -3.50
C GLY A 126 11.02 -10.39 -3.32
N ILE A 127 9.92 -9.78 -3.76
CA ILE A 127 9.66 -8.34 -3.60
C ILE A 127 9.39 -8.00 -2.14
N LYS A 128 8.61 -8.83 -1.42
CA LYS A 128 8.41 -8.66 0.01
C LYS A 128 9.75 -8.79 0.75
N ASP A 129 10.50 -9.85 0.48
CA ASP A 129 11.80 -10.08 1.12
C ASP A 129 12.77 -8.93 0.84
N TYR A 130 12.71 -8.35 -0.35
CA TYR A 130 13.46 -7.17 -0.74
C TYR A 130 13.06 -5.93 0.09
N LEU A 131 11.76 -5.63 0.21
CA LEU A 131 11.26 -4.51 1.01
C LEU A 131 11.61 -4.68 2.51
N VAL A 132 11.47 -5.89 3.04
CA VAL A 132 11.87 -6.24 4.42
C VAL A 132 13.38 -6.08 4.63
N LYS A 133 14.24 -6.58 3.73
CA LYS A 133 15.70 -6.41 3.82
C LYS A 133 16.12 -4.94 3.76
N MET A 134 15.45 -4.15 2.93
CA MET A 134 15.70 -2.71 2.83
C MET A 134 15.37 -1.96 4.14
N THR A 135 14.35 -2.40 4.87
CA THR A 135 13.93 -1.78 6.16
C THR A 135 14.75 -2.26 7.37
N THR A 136 15.24 -3.51 7.35
CA THR A 136 15.92 -4.17 8.49
C THR A 136 17.44 -4.01 8.54
N SER A 137 18.05 -3.28 7.60
CA SER A 137 19.50 -3.09 7.61
C SER A 137 19.97 -2.28 8.85
N SER A 138 20.47 -2.98 9.87
CA SER A 138 21.09 -2.41 11.10
C SER A 138 22.22 -1.40 10.81
N LYS A 139 22.78 -1.43 9.58
CA LYS A 139 23.75 -0.47 9.05
C LYS A 139 23.15 0.94 8.85
N TYR A 140 21.86 1.05 8.52
CA TYR A 140 21.17 2.33 8.32
C TYR A 140 21.10 3.16 9.61
N ASN A 141 20.69 2.53 10.72
CA ASN A 141 20.62 3.19 12.03
C ASN A 141 22.01 3.62 12.54
N LYS A 142 23.05 2.81 12.32
CA LYS A 142 24.44 3.16 12.68
C LYS A 142 25.00 4.32 11.84
N MET A 143 24.66 4.39 10.55
CA MET A 143 25.12 5.46 9.65
C MET A 143 24.43 6.80 9.93
N ARG A 144 23.12 6.79 10.18
CA ARG A 144 22.36 8.00 10.58
C ARG A 144 22.99 8.67 11.81
N ASN A 145 23.44 7.87 12.77
CA ASN A 145 24.14 8.35 13.96
C ASN A 145 25.54 8.92 13.64
N ARG A 146 26.32 8.32 12.73
CA ARG A 146 27.64 8.86 12.34
C ARG A 146 27.56 10.18 11.59
N VAL A 147 26.63 10.28 10.63
CA VAL A 147 26.42 11.52 9.86
C VAL A 147 26.00 12.65 10.80
N TYR A 148 25.09 12.35 11.74
CA TYR A 148 24.71 13.29 12.79
C TYR A 148 25.92 13.77 13.62
N GLN A 149 26.79 12.86 14.09
CA GLN A 149 27.96 13.25 14.86
C GLN A 149 28.96 14.09 14.08
N SER A 150 29.16 13.81 12.79
CA SER A 150 30.11 14.54 11.94
C SER A 150 29.62 15.94 11.55
N PHE A 151 28.31 16.14 11.36
CA PHE A 151 27.75 17.47 11.15
C PHE A 151 27.72 18.29 12.43
N LYS A 152 27.47 17.65 13.59
CA LYS A 152 27.54 18.28 14.91
C LYS A 152 28.96 18.76 15.22
N SER A 153 29.99 17.99 14.89
CA SER A 153 31.39 18.35 15.15
C SER A 153 31.92 19.49 14.27
N LYS A 154 31.22 19.84 13.18
CA LYS A 154 31.65 20.90 12.23
C LYS A 154 30.84 22.21 12.34
N ASN A 155 29.87 22.33 13.27
CA ASN A 155 28.97 23.49 13.39
C ASN A 155 28.23 23.89 12.10
N LEU A 156 28.09 22.97 11.13
CA LEU A 156 27.49 23.24 9.82
C LEU A 156 25.94 23.15 9.81
N ILE A 157 25.31 22.81 10.94
CA ILE A 157 23.86 22.59 11.04
C ILE A 157 23.32 23.15 12.36
N SER A 158 22.28 23.99 12.29
CA SER A 158 21.47 24.40 13.45
C SER A 158 20.46 23.29 13.83
N GLU A 159 20.06 23.21 15.10
CA GLU A 159 19.09 22.21 15.58
C GLU A 159 17.76 22.20 14.79
N GLU A 160 17.34 23.33 14.21
CA GLU A 160 16.18 23.42 13.30
C GLU A 160 16.36 22.65 11.97
N LYS A 161 17.58 22.62 11.40
CA LYS A 161 17.87 21.97 10.11
C LYS A 161 18.33 20.52 10.24
N LYS A 162 18.50 20.04 11.48
CA LYS A 162 18.88 18.66 11.86
C LYS A 162 18.06 17.58 11.18
N ASN A 163 16.75 17.77 11.09
CA ASN A 163 15.84 16.77 10.52
C ASN A 163 15.80 16.77 8.99
N ILE A 164 16.28 17.83 8.35
CA ILE A 164 16.27 17.96 6.88
C ILE A 164 17.48 17.24 6.30
N VAL A 165 18.68 17.52 6.81
CA VAL A 165 19.92 16.91 6.30
C VAL A 165 20.00 15.40 6.57
N LEU A 166 19.48 14.94 7.71
CA LEU A 166 19.46 13.51 8.06
C LEU A 166 18.42 12.69 7.27
N ARG A 167 17.37 13.33 6.72
CA ARG A 167 16.29 12.65 5.97
C ARG A 167 16.50 12.71 4.44
N PHE A 168 17.24 13.70 3.92
CA PHE A 168 17.37 13.95 2.48
C PHE A 168 18.63 13.40 1.80
N ASN A 169 19.56 12.80 2.54
CA ASN A 169 20.80 12.26 1.97
C ASN A 169 20.62 10.89 1.28
N ASN A 170 19.65 10.76 0.38
CA ASN A 170 19.57 9.60 -0.53
C ASN A 170 20.63 9.70 -1.65
N SER A 171 21.11 10.88 -2.01
CA SER A 171 22.25 11.02 -2.95
C SER A 171 23.56 10.45 -2.38
N ILE A 172 23.67 10.29 -1.06
CA ILE A 172 24.79 9.65 -0.39
C ILE A 172 24.56 8.13 -0.23
N LYS A 173 23.31 7.63 -0.31
CA LYS A 173 23.01 6.19 -0.22
C LYS A 173 23.52 5.42 -1.44
N SER A 174 23.33 5.95 -2.66
CA SER A 174 23.74 5.25 -3.90
C SER A 174 25.27 5.07 -3.98
N LEU A 175 26.02 6.04 -3.45
CA LEU A 175 27.49 6.00 -3.40
C LEU A 175 28.05 5.03 -2.33
N ILE A 176 27.28 4.70 -1.29
CA ILE A 176 27.80 4.00 -0.10
C ILE A 176 27.28 2.56 0.02
N THR A 177 26.07 2.25 -0.45
CA THR A 177 25.45 0.95 -0.13
C THR A 177 25.78 -0.18 -1.12
N GLN A 178 26.37 0.09 -2.29
CA GLN A 178 26.58 -0.90 -3.38
C GLN A 178 25.33 -1.74 -3.75
N GLN A 179 24.16 -1.46 -3.17
CA GLN A 179 22.87 -2.08 -3.46
C GLN A 179 22.06 -1.04 -4.22
N GLN A 180 21.92 -1.25 -5.52
CA GLN A 180 20.98 -0.47 -6.31
C GLN A 180 19.57 -0.77 -5.79
N ASN A 181 18.84 0.27 -5.41
CA ASN A 181 17.43 0.09 -5.14
C ASN A 181 16.74 -0.27 -6.48
N MET A 182 15.86 -1.26 -6.51
CA MET A 182 15.15 -1.64 -7.74
C MET A 182 14.45 -0.43 -8.37
N PHE A 183 13.91 0.48 -7.55
CA PHE A 183 13.27 1.72 -8.01
C PHE A 183 14.26 2.73 -8.60
N GLU A 184 15.51 2.76 -8.12
CA GLU A 184 16.58 3.56 -8.74
C GLU A 184 16.99 2.97 -10.09
N GLY A 185 16.93 1.64 -10.24
CA GLY A 185 17.09 0.95 -11.53
C GLY A 185 16.02 1.35 -12.56
N PHE A 186 14.82 1.71 -12.10
CA PHE A 186 13.78 2.31 -12.93
C PHE A 186 13.97 3.81 -13.18
N ASN A 187 15.00 4.47 -12.63
CA ASN A 187 15.14 5.94 -12.66
C ASN A 187 13.98 6.68 -11.94
N ILE A 188 13.36 6.04 -10.93
CA ILE A 188 12.37 6.68 -10.06
C ILE A 188 13.07 7.17 -8.79
N ARG A 189 12.85 8.45 -8.46
CA ARG A 189 13.42 9.02 -7.24
C ARG A 189 12.77 8.42 -6.00
N TYR A 190 13.52 7.63 -5.25
CA TYR A 190 13.03 6.93 -4.07
C TYR A 190 13.21 7.75 -2.78
N PHE A 191 12.18 7.78 -1.93
CA PHE A 191 12.14 8.41 -0.61
C PHE A 191 11.64 7.41 0.43
N GLY A 192 12.35 7.30 1.56
CA GLY A 192 11.98 6.42 2.67
C GLY A 192 12.90 5.21 2.89
N PRO A 193 12.42 4.16 3.58
CA PRO A 193 11.10 4.09 4.24
C PRO A 193 10.96 5.16 5.35
N VAL A 194 9.75 5.71 5.55
CA VAL A 194 9.42 6.61 6.68
C VAL A 194 8.24 6.05 7.49
N ASP A 195 8.10 6.49 8.74
CA ASP A 195 6.97 6.12 9.59
C ASP A 195 5.66 6.71 9.03
N GLY A 196 4.74 5.84 8.61
CA GLY A 196 3.43 6.20 8.08
C GLY A 196 2.42 6.65 9.14
N HIS A 197 2.77 6.54 10.43
CA HIS A 197 1.94 7.00 11.56
C HIS A 197 2.43 8.32 12.17
N ASP A 198 3.60 8.82 11.78
CA ASP A 198 4.08 10.18 12.12
C ASP A 198 3.44 11.21 11.18
N LEU A 199 2.18 11.58 11.44
CA LEU A 199 1.44 12.54 10.60
C LEU A 199 2.20 13.87 10.38
N PRO A 200 2.74 14.55 11.42
CA PRO A 200 3.57 15.73 11.20
C PRO A 200 4.80 15.46 10.32
N GLY A 201 5.44 14.30 10.48
CA GLY A 201 6.53 13.84 9.62
C GLY A 201 6.13 13.66 8.17
N LEU A 202 5.02 12.99 7.92
CA LEU A 202 4.48 12.77 6.58
C LEU A 202 4.12 14.08 5.89
N ILE A 203 3.46 15.01 6.59
CA ILE A 203 3.13 16.34 6.07
C ILE A 203 4.41 17.04 5.59
N ARG A 204 5.46 17.06 6.42
CA ARG A 204 6.75 17.68 6.04
C ARG A 204 7.38 17.01 4.81
N VAL A 205 7.40 15.68 4.75
CA VAL A 205 7.99 14.95 3.62
C VAL A 205 7.19 15.22 2.34
N LEU A 206 5.87 15.10 2.40
CA LEU A 206 4.97 15.35 1.27
C LEU A 206 5.13 16.79 0.75
N HIS A 207 5.18 17.79 1.62
CA HIS A 207 5.43 19.18 1.22
C HIS A 207 6.76 19.34 0.47
N ASN A 208 7.83 18.74 0.97
CA ASN A 208 9.16 18.89 0.38
C ASN A 208 9.29 18.20 -0.99
N ILE A 209 8.56 17.11 -1.23
CA ILE A 209 8.63 16.37 -2.50
C ILE A 209 7.53 16.76 -3.48
N ARG A 210 6.51 17.52 -3.05
CA ARG A 210 5.33 17.85 -3.84
C ARG A 210 5.66 18.53 -5.16
N ASP A 211 6.57 19.51 -5.13
CA ASP A 211 6.86 20.38 -6.29
C ASP A 211 8.09 19.91 -7.09
N MET A 212 8.66 18.75 -6.73
CA MET A 212 9.75 18.15 -7.49
C MET A 212 9.29 17.79 -8.90
N LYS A 213 10.24 17.78 -9.84
CA LYS A 213 10.01 17.27 -11.19
C LYS A 213 10.49 15.83 -11.32
N GLY A 214 9.85 15.08 -12.22
CA GLY A 214 10.13 13.66 -12.47
C GLY A 214 9.34 12.71 -11.56
N PRO A 215 9.24 11.42 -11.95
CA PRO A 215 8.55 10.40 -11.17
C PRO A 215 9.29 10.13 -9.85
N ARG A 216 8.50 9.91 -8.80
CA ARG A 216 9.00 9.75 -7.44
C ARG A 216 8.20 8.73 -6.68
N LEU A 217 8.87 7.98 -5.80
CA LEU A 217 8.27 6.98 -4.93
C LEU A 217 8.54 7.34 -3.47
N LEU A 218 7.48 7.51 -2.68
CA LEU A 218 7.54 7.63 -1.24
C LEU A 218 7.10 6.31 -0.59
N HIS A 219 8.02 5.63 0.06
CA HIS A 219 7.76 4.42 0.82
C HIS A 219 7.44 4.78 2.27
N ILE A 220 6.21 4.49 2.70
CA ILE A 220 5.75 4.63 4.07
C ILE A 220 5.55 3.25 4.70
N LYS A 221 5.94 3.08 5.97
CA LYS A 221 5.66 1.88 6.76
C LYS A 221 4.47 2.12 7.66
N THR A 222 3.44 1.28 7.55
CA THR A 222 2.25 1.35 8.41
C THR A 222 2.04 0.03 9.15
N VAL A 223 1.00 -0.03 9.96
CA VAL A 223 0.59 -1.20 10.74
C VAL A 223 -0.84 -1.48 10.34
N LYS A 224 -1.10 -2.65 9.78
CA LYS A 224 -2.45 -3.03 9.36
C LYS A 224 -3.36 -3.13 10.59
N GLY A 225 -4.51 -2.46 10.55
CA GLY A 225 -5.41 -2.38 11.70
C GLY A 225 -5.00 -1.39 12.80
N LYS A 226 -4.03 -0.48 12.52
CA LYS A 226 -3.55 0.49 13.51
C LYS A 226 -4.67 1.18 14.27
N GLY A 227 -4.54 1.24 15.58
CA GLY A 227 -5.49 1.89 16.49
C GLY A 227 -6.55 0.94 17.04
N PHE A 228 -6.66 -0.28 16.51
CA PHE A 228 -7.54 -1.32 17.03
C PHE A 228 -6.74 -2.59 17.32
N LYS A 229 -6.39 -2.79 18.60
CA LYS A 229 -5.48 -3.87 19.05
C LYS A 229 -5.84 -5.28 18.53
N PRO A 230 -7.13 -5.70 18.46
CA PRO A 230 -7.47 -6.99 17.86
C PRO A 230 -7.05 -7.10 16.38
N ALA A 231 -7.23 -6.04 15.61
CA ALA A 231 -6.83 -5.99 14.20
C ALA A 231 -5.31 -5.95 14.00
N GLU A 232 -4.58 -5.25 14.87
CA GLU A 232 -3.11 -5.26 14.84
C GLU A 232 -2.53 -6.66 15.10
N LYS A 233 -3.17 -7.46 15.97
CA LYS A 233 -2.73 -8.83 16.30
C LYS A 233 -3.11 -9.87 15.26
N ALA A 234 -4.27 -9.71 14.60
CA ALA A 234 -4.85 -10.73 13.72
C ALA A 234 -5.32 -10.13 12.38
N ALA A 235 -4.43 -9.45 11.68
CA ALA A 235 -4.76 -8.65 10.50
C ALA A 235 -5.49 -9.40 9.37
N THR A 236 -5.25 -10.71 9.18
CA THR A 236 -5.99 -11.53 8.21
C THR A 236 -7.48 -11.65 8.58
N ILE A 237 -7.78 -12.00 9.83
CA ILE A 237 -9.15 -12.12 10.34
C ILE A 237 -9.87 -10.76 10.26
N TRP A 238 -9.15 -9.69 10.58
CA TRP A 238 -9.70 -8.34 10.62
C TRP A 238 -9.70 -7.61 9.28
N HIS A 239 -9.24 -8.25 8.20
CA HIS A 239 -9.42 -7.72 6.84
C HIS A 239 -10.92 -7.70 6.44
N ALA A 240 -11.67 -8.72 6.86
CA ALA A 240 -13.11 -8.82 6.67
C ALA A 240 -13.77 -9.47 7.91
N PRO A 241 -13.89 -8.75 9.05
CA PRO A 241 -14.27 -9.35 10.33
C PRO A 241 -15.74 -9.78 10.40
N GLY A 242 -16.60 -9.32 9.49
CA GLY A 242 -18.05 -9.47 9.61
C GLY A 242 -18.62 -8.54 10.69
N LEU A 243 -19.70 -8.94 11.35
CA LEU A 243 -20.26 -8.20 12.48
C LEU A 243 -19.44 -8.49 13.74
N PHE A 244 -19.10 -7.48 14.53
CA PHE A 244 -18.34 -7.62 15.76
C PHE A 244 -18.69 -6.50 16.74
N ASP A 245 -18.42 -6.74 18.03
CA ASP A 245 -18.49 -5.72 19.07
C ASP A 245 -17.20 -4.88 19.05
N LYS A 246 -17.35 -3.56 18.91
CA LYS A 246 -16.20 -2.64 18.79
C LYS A 246 -15.42 -2.44 20.10
N GLU A 247 -16.04 -2.66 21.25
CA GLU A 247 -15.44 -2.46 22.57
C GLU A 247 -14.71 -3.74 23.00
N THR A 248 -15.32 -4.91 22.82
CA THR A 248 -14.71 -6.20 23.21
C THR A 248 -13.81 -6.79 22.12
N GLY A 249 -14.06 -6.45 20.85
CA GLY A 249 -13.40 -7.07 19.70
C GLY A 249 -13.91 -8.48 19.38
N GLU A 250 -15.03 -8.90 19.99
CA GLU A 250 -15.60 -10.23 19.73
C GLU A 250 -16.43 -10.22 18.45
N ARG A 251 -16.16 -11.19 17.57
CA ARG A 251 -16.92 -11.38 16.33
C ARG A 251 -18.26 -12.04 16.63
N ILE A 252 -19.33 -11.45 16.10
CA ILE A 252 -20.69 -11.95 16.21
C ILE A 252 -20.94 -12.88 15.03
N VAL A 253 -20.65 -14.18 15.23
CA VAL A 253 -20.91 -15.22 14.24
C VAL A 253 -22.30 -15.79 14.48
N ARG A 254 -23.25 -15.49 13.57
CA ARG A 254 -24.57 -16.11 13.59
C ARG A 254 -24.48 -17.53 13.04
N LYS A 255 -24.33 -18.52 13.92
CA LYS A 255 -24.47 -19.93 13.55
C LYS A 255 -25.95 -20.22 13.26
N ARG A 256 -26.29 -20.51 12.01
CA ARG A 256 -27.59 -21.08 11.64
C ARG A 256 -27.43 -22.60 11.59
N ILE A 257 -28.38 -23.32 12.17
CA ILE A 257 -28.29 -24.78 12.44
C ILE A 257 -28.45 -25.60 11.14
N ASP A 258 -28.98 -24.99 10.07
CA ASP A 258 -29.27 -25.66 8.80
C ASP A 258 -28.93 -24.75 7.62
N GLN A 259 -27.63 -24.53 7.38
CA GLN A 259 -27.16 -23.77 6.22
C GLN A 259 -26.20 -24.62 5.39
N PRO A 260 -26.27 -24.53 4.05
CA PRO A 260 -25.29 -25.19 3.21
C PRO A 260 -23.89 -24.68 3.54
N GLN A 261 -22.90 -25.56 3.41
CA GLN A 261 -21.50 -25.18 3.54
C GLN A 261 -21.14 -24.08 2.53
N LEU A 262 -20.15 -23.26 2.86
CA LEU A 262 -19.62 -22.31 1.90
C LEU A 262 -19.01 -23.09 0.74
N TYR A 263 -19.31 -22.69 -0.50
CA TYR A 263 -18.77 -23.34 -1.69
C TYR A 263 -17.23 -23.45 -1.68
N GLN A 264 -16.55 -22.42 -1.17
CA GLN A 264 -15.09 -22.43 -1.01
C GLN A 264 -14.61 -23.57 -0.09
N ASP A 265 -15.34 -23.89 0.99
CA ASP A 265 -14.95 -24.94 1.92
C ASP A 265 -15.18 -26.32 1.31
N VAL A 266 -16.31 -26.50 0.59
CA VAL A 266 -16.56 -27.70 -0.20
C VAL A 266 -15.41 -27.92 -1.20
N PHE A 267 -15.06 -26.89 -1.97
CA PHE A 267 -13.92 -26.93 -2.90
C PHE A 267 -12.60 -27.28 -2.18
N GLY A 268 -12.30 -26.62 -1.06
CA GLY A 268 -11.04 -26.81 -0.34
C GLY A 268 -10.90 -28.22 0.24
N HIS A 269 -11.96 -28.78 0.82
CA HIS A 269 -11.97 -30.15 1.32
C HIS A 269 -11.85 -31.18 0.19
N THR A 270 -12.63 -31.02 -0.88
CA THR A 270 -12.54 -31.90 -2.06
C THR A 270 -11.16 -31.85 -2.71
N LEU A 271 -10.52 -30.68 -2.77
CA LEU A 271 -9.16 -30.55 -3.30
C LEU A 271 -8.15 -31.37 -2.49
N VAL A 272 -8.29 -31.41 -1.16
CA VAL A 272 -7.44 -32.23 -0.27
C VAL A 272 -7.65 -33.72 -0.57
N GLU A 273 -8.90 -34.19 -0.60
CA GLU A 273 -9.23 -35.59 -0.86
C GLU A 273 -8.62 -36.07 -2.20
N LEU A 274 -8.79 -35.28 -3.26
CA LEU A 274 -8.23 -35.60 -4.57
C LEU A 274 -6.70 -35.60 -4.58
N ALA A 275 -6.07 -34.65 -3.88
CA ALA A 275 -4.62 -34.54 -3.83
C ALA A 275 -3.95 -35.64 -2.99
N GLU A 276 -4.65 -36.18 -1.98
CA GLU A 276 -4.19 -37.36 -1.23
C GLU A 276 -4.11 -38.60 -2.12
N GLU A 277 -5.06 -38.77 -3.06
CA GLU A 277 -5.09 -39.88 -4.01
C GLU A 277 -4.19 -39.69 -5.23
N ASN A 278 -3.91 -38.43 -5.60
CA ASN A 278 -3.16 -38.11 -6.82
C ASN A 278 -2.08 -37.04 -6.57
N GLN A 279 -0.84 -37.53 -6.41
CA GLN A 279 0.36 -36.71 -6.21
C GLN A 279 0.72 -35.77 -7.38
N LYS A 280 -0.01 -35.83 -8.52
CA LYS A 280 0.16 -34.89 -9.64
C LYS A 280 -0.63 -33.60 -9.48
N ILE A 281 -1.53 -33.51 -8.50
CA ILE A 281 -2.35 -32.33 -8.26
C ILE A 281 -1.53 -31.27 -7.52
N VAL A 282 -1.50 -30.05 -8.06
CA VAL A 282 -0.82 -28.91 -7.46
C VAL A 282 -1.81 -27.75 -7.29
N GLY A 283 -1.93 -27.27 -6.05
CA GLY A 283 -2.74 -26.09 -5.75
C GLY A 283 -1.99 -24.79 -6.04
N ILE A 284 -2.58 -23.91 -6.86
CA ILE A 284 -2.05 -22.56 -7.10
C ILE A 284 -3.14 -21.54 -6.76
N THR A 285 -2.84 -20.55 -5.91
CA THR A 285 -3.75 -19.45 -5.56
C THR A 285 -3.07 -18.09 -5.67
N PRO A 286 -3.69 -17.08 -6.31
CA PRO A 286 -3.13 -15.74 -6.42
C PRO A 286 -3.39 -14.93 -5.15
N ALA A 287 -2.60 -15.20 -4.09
CA ALA A 287 -2.66 -14.49 -2.80
C ALA A 287 -4.01 -14.56 -2.05
N MET A 288 -4.85 -15.57 -2.33
CA MET A 288 -6.17 -15.76 -1.73
C MET A 288 -6.37 -17.10 -1.00
N PRO A 289 -5.37 -17.70 -0.32
CA PRO A 289 -5.52 -19.05 0.23
C PRO A 289 -6.67 -19.17 1.23
N THR A 290 -6.91 -18.16 2.06
CA THR A 290 -8.05 -18.14 2.99
C THR A 290 -9.40 -17.95 2.29
N GLY A 291 -9.45 -17.12 1.24
CA GLY A 291 -10.66 -16.83 0.50
C GLY A 291 -11.13 -17.96 -0.44
N CYS A 292 -10.23 -18.84 -0.86
CA CYS A 292 -10.58 -20.05 -1.62
C CYS A 292 -10.43 -21.34 -0.80
N SER A 293 -10.28 -21.23 0.52
CA SER A 293 -10.10 -22.35 1.47
C SER A 293 -9.00 -23.35 1.09
N MET A 294 -8.00 -22.92 0.31
CA MET A 294 -6.82 -23.72 -0.01
C MET A 294 -5.86 -23.84 1.17
N THR A 295 -6.12 -23.12 2.27
CA THR A 295 -5.44 -23.33 3.54
C THR A 295 -5.56 -24.77 4.06
N TYR A 296 -6.64 -25.48 3.74
CA TYR A 296 -6.78 -26.89 4.12
C TYR A 296 -5.72 -27.76 3.44
N MET A 297 -5.51 -27.56 2.14
CA MET A 297 -4.46 -28.26 1.40
C MET A 297 -3.08 -27.85 1.90
N MET A 298 -2.80 -26.57 2.11
CA MET A 298 -1.51 -26.11 2.64
C MET A 298 -1.16 -26.71 4.01
N GLN A 299 -2.15 -26.94 4.88
CA GLN A 299 -1.92 -27.55 6.20
C GLN A 299 -1.66 -29.05 6.12
N LYS A 300 -2.31 -29.73 5.17
CA LYS A 300 -2.25 -31.20 5.03
C LYS A 300 -1.09 -31.65 4.13
N LEU A 301 -0.84 -30.92 3.07
CA LEU A 301 0.12 -31.18 1.99
C LEU A 301 0.86 -29.87 1.64
N PRO A 302 1.81 -29.41 2.50
CA PRO A 302 2.52 -28.15 2.34
C PRO A 302 3.51 -28.11 1.17
#